data_AF-A0A3D0NI86-F1
#
_entry.id   AF-A0A3D0NI86-F1
#
_cell.length_a   1.000
_cell.length_b   1.000
_cell.length_c   1.000
_cell.angle_alpha   90.00
_cell.angle_beta   90.00
_cell.angle_gamma   90.00
#
_symmetry.space_group_name_H-M   'P 1'
#
loop_
_entity.id
_entity.type
_entity.pdbx_description
1 polymer ?
#
loop_
_entity_poly.entity_id
_entity_poly.type
_entity_poly.pdbx_seq_one_letter_code
_entity_poly.pdbx_strand_id
1 'polypeptide(L)'
;MTEEQKYLFDIFGYIVVPNVLTKADIERLRTTIACPTEQFPPVPQEEGPLHWDPIWRNLLDNPVIDPILESLIGNPDLRKSRANRNQPAKPTYRLDHINVHTHVAKGFAGGILHGGWNGVSGFYRYDNGTLFNG
;
A
#
# COMPACT_ATOMS: atom_id res chain seq x y z
N MET A 1 -4.34 -4.16 -15.62
CA MET A 1 -4.94 -2.91 -16.16
C MET A 1 -5.42 -3.17 -17.58
N THR A 2 -6.56 -2.63 -18.00
CA THR A 2 -6.97 -2.66 -19.43
C THR A 2 -6.24 -1.58 -20.24
N GLU A 3 -6.22 -1.71 -21.57
CA GLU A 3 -5.61 -0.67 -22.44
C GLU A 3 -6.32 0.69 -22.28
N GLU A 4 -7.64 0.68 -22.09
CA GLU A 4 -8.40 1.91 -21.80
C GLU A 4 -7.98 2.55 -20.48
N GLN A 5 -7.86 1.76 -19.41
CA GLN A 5 -7.39 2.26 -18.11
C GLN A 5 -5.97 2.84 -18.22
N LYS A 6 -5.08 2.16 -18.96
CA LYS A 6 -3.72 2.66 -19.20
C LYS A 6 -3.74 3.98 -19.97
N TYR A 7 -4.51 4.07 -21.05
CA TYR A 7 -4.68 5.30 -21.81
C TYR A 7 -5.19 6.45 -20.95
N LEU A 8 -6.22 6.23 -20.13
CA LEU A 8 -6.76 7.25 -19.22
C LEU A 8 -5.70 7.69 -18.21
N PHE A 9 -4.92 6.75 -17.65
CA PHE A 9 -3.83 7.07 -16.73
C PHE A 9 -2.74 7.90 -17.41
N ASP A 10 -2.31 7.52 -18.62
CA ASP A 10 -1.26 8.20 -19.37
C ASP A 10 -1.66 9.65 -19.72
N ILE A 11 -2.95 9.90 -19.98
CA ILE A 11 -3.46 11.23 -20.31
C ILE A 11 -3.71 12.09 -19.06
N PHE A 12 -4.31 11.53 -18.02
CA PHE A 12 -4.78 12.30 -16.87
C PHE A 12 -3.85 12.26 -15.66
N GLY A 13 -2.91 11.32 -15.62
CA GLY A 13 -2.07 11.04 -14.45
C GLY A 13 -2.83 10.33 -13.31
N TYR A 14 -4.10 9.98 -13.51
CA TYR A 14 -4.93 9.23 -12.58
C TYR A 14 -6.01 8.44 -13.32
N ILE A 15 -6.60 7.47 -12.62
CA ILE A 15 -7.81 6.77 -13.07
C ILE A 15 -8.81 6.62 -11.92
N VAL A 16 -10.09 6.55 -12.26
CA VAL A 16 -11.16 6.23 -11.32
C VAL A 16 -11.56 4.77 -11.53
N VAL A 17 -11.47 3.98 -10.47
CA VAL A 17 -11.91 2.58 -10.47
C VAL A 17 -13.21 2.49 -9.65
N PRO A 18 -14.38 2.34 -10.29
CA PRO A 18 -15.64 2.28 -9.58
C PRO A 18 -15.80 0.94 -8.85
N ASN A 19 -16.61 0.93 -7.78
CA ASN A 19 -17.05 -0.29 -7.09
C ASN A 19 -15.91 -1.17 -6.53
N VAL A 20 -14.80 -0.55 -6.15
CA VAL A 20 -13.66 -1.23 -5.50
C VAL A 20 -14.03 -1.80 -4.13
N LEU A 21 -15.00 -1.18 -3.46
CA LEU A 21 -15.53 -1.58 -2.16
C LEU A 21 -17.02 -1.87 -2.27
N THR A 22 -17.48 -2.89 -1.53
CA THR A 22 -18.91 -3.18 -1.41
C THR A 22 -19.56 -2.23 -0.39
N LYS A 23 -20.90 -2.18 -0.41
CA LYS A 23 -21.65 -1.43 0.62
C LYS A 23 -21.34 -1.94 2.03
N ALA A 24 -21.21 -3.25 2.20
CA ALA A 24 -20.88 -3.87 3.47
C ALA A 24 -19.48 -3.46 3.97
N ASP A 25 -18.48 -3.39 3.07
CA ASP A 25 -17.15 -2.91 3.41
C ASP A 25 -17.19 -1.46 3.91
N ILE A 26 -17.94 -0.60 3.21
CA ILE A 26 -18.10 0.82 3.57
C ILE A 26 -18.79 0.96 4.92
N GLU A 27 -19.85 0.18 5.17
CA GLU A 27 -20.54 0.17 6.46
C GLU A 27 -19.62 -0.30 7.59
N ARG A 28 -18.84 -1.38 7.37
CA ARG A 28 -17.85 -1.86 8.34
C ARG A 28 -16.79 -0.80 8.63
N LEU A 29 -16.20 -0.19 7.60
CA LEU A 29 -15.22 0.89 7.75
C LEU A 29 -15.78 2.02 8.63
N ARG A 30 -17.01 2.48 8.37
CA ARG A 30 -17.66 3.54 9.17
C ARG A 30 -17.77 3.20 10.65
N THR A 31 -18.05 1.93 11.00
CA THR A 31 -18.13 1.52 12.41
C THR A 31 -16.80 1.63 13.14
N THR A 32 -15.67 1.61 12.43
CA THR A 32 -14.32 1.67 13.02
C THR A 32 -13.77 3.08 13.15
N ILE A 33 -14.31 4.07 12.41
CA ILE A 33 -13.81 5.46 12.40
C ILE A 33 -14.11 6.21 13.70
N ALA A 34 -15.22 5.88 14.36
CA ALA A 34 -15.64 6.54 15.59
C ALA A 34 -14.77 6.18 16.80
N CYS A 35 -13.87 5.20 16.65
CA CYS A 35 -13.14 4.61 17.74
C CYS A 35 -11.63 4.89 17.54
N PRO A 36 -10.89 5.40 18.55
CA PRO A 36 -9.50 5.85 18.39
C PRO A 36 -8.56 4.72 17.98
N THR A 37 -7.67 4.99 17.01
CA THR A 37 -6.86 4.05 16.17
C THR A 37 -6.06 2.94 16.87
N GLU A 38 -5.89 2.97 18.19
CA GLU A 38 -5.26 1.91 18.98
C GLU A 38 -6.35 1.06 19.65
N GLN A 39 -6.95 0.16 18.86
CA GLN A 39 -8.24 -0.50 19.18
C GLN A 39 -8.12 -1.96 19.62
N PHE A 40 -6.91 -2.54 19.64
CA PHE A 40 -6.77 -3.98 19.86
C PHE A 40 -5.79 -4.25 21.00
N PRO A 41 -6.08 -5.28 21.83
CA PRO A 41 -5.08 -5.77 22.77
C PRO A 41 -3.81 -6.12 21.97
N PRO A 42 -2.63 -5.78 22.48
CA PRO A 42 -1.38 -6.10 21.79
C PRO A 42 -1.32 -7.61 21.59
N VAL A 43 -1.31 -8.04 20.33
CA VAL A 43 -0.99 -9.41 19.94
C VAL A 43 0.49 -9.48 19.57
N PRO A 44 1.12 -10.67 19.60
CA PRO A 44 2.44 -10.84 19.02
C PRO A 44 2.54 -10.22 17.62
N GLN A 45 3.69 -9.64 17.29
CA GLN A 45 3.87 -8.91 16.01
C GLN A 45 3.62 -9.81 14.79
N GLU A 46 3.85 -11.11 14.95
CA GLU A 46 3.56 -12.15 13.97
C GLU A 46 2.05 -12.32 13.71
N GLU A 47 1.20 -11.98 14.69
CA GLU A 47 -0.25 -12.14 14.66
C GLU A 47 -0.98 -10.85 14.24
N GLY A 48 -0.39 -9.68 14.52
CA GLY A 48 -1.00 -8.38 14.23
C GLY A 48 0.05 -7.30 13.94
N PRO A 49 0.74 -7.35 12.79
CA PRO A 49 1.83 -6.41 12.47
C PRO A 49 1.33 -4.96 12.31
N LEU A 50 0.02 -4.78 12.10
CA LEU A 50 -0.66 -3.49 12.08
C LEU A 50 -1.82 -3.55 13.08
N HIS A 51 -1.87 -2.64 14.04
CA HIS A 51 -2.92 -2.56 15.07
C HIS A 51 -4.28 -2.03 14.55
N TRP A 52 -4.54 -2.17 13.25
CA TRP A 52 -5.76 -1.71 12.61
C TRP A 52 -6.79 -2.83 12.53
N ASP A 53 -8.08 -2.46 12.53
CA ASP A 53 -9.16 -3.42 12.28
C ASP A 53 -8.87 -4.16 10.96
N PRO A 54 -9.11 -5.48 10.89
CA PRO A 54 -8.90 -6.25 9.67
C PRO A 54 -9.47 -5.60 8.41
N ILE A 55 -10.59 -4.87 8.50
CA ILE A 55 -11.18 -4.19 7.34
C ILE A 55 -10.22 -3.19 6.68
N TRP A 56 -9.39 -2.49 7.47
CA TRP A 56 -8.39 -1.54 6.94
C TRP A 56 -7.19 -2.26 6.34
N ARG A 57 -6.76 -3.36 6.95
CA ARG A 57 -5.65 -4.18 6.44
C ARG A 57 -6.01 -4.80 5.11
N ASN A 58 -7.24 -5.29 4.97
CA ASN A 58 -7.76 -5.86 3.72
C ASN A 58 -7.78 -4.85 2.55
N LEU A 59 -7.77 -3.54 2.81
CA LEU A 59 -7.65 -2.53 1.75
C LEU A 59 -6.28 -2.55 1.06
N LEU A 60 -5.23 -2.96 1.78
CA LEU A 60 -3.87 -3.06 1.24
C LEU A 60 -3.74 -4.17 0.19
N ASP A 61 -4.53 -5.23 0.35
CA ASP A 61 -4.59 -6.40 -0.52
C ASP A 61 -5.90 -6.44 -1.34
N ASN A 62 -6.44 -5.27 -1.72
CA ASN A 62 -7.70 -5.21 -2.45
C ASN A 62 -7.58 -5.88 -3.84
N PRO A 63 -8.40 -6.91 -4.16
CA PRO A 63 -8.21 -7.73 -5.35
C PRO A 63 -8.53 -7.01 -6.67
N VAL A 64 -9.24 -5.88 -6.61
CA VAL A 64 -9.52 -5.05 -7.80
C VAL A 64 -8.34 -4.12 -8.08
N ILE A 65 -7.70 -3.60 -7.04
CA ILE A 65 -6.60 -2.62 -7.13
C ILE A 65 -5.24 -3.28 -7.32
N ASP A 66 -4.98 -4.42 -6.68
CA ASP A 66 -3.73 -5.17 -6.78
C ASP A 66 -3.23 -5.37 -8.23
N PRO A 67 -4.03 -5.92 -9.17
CA PRO A 67 -3.57 -6.11 -10.55
C PRO A 67 -3.38 -4.80 -11.33
N ILE A 68 -3.93 -3.68 -10.85
CA ILE A 68 -3.71 -2.35 -11.43
C ILE A 68 -2.38 -1.80 -10.94
N LEU A 69 -2.10 -1.87 -9.64
CA LEU A 69 -0.83 -1.44 -9.05
C LEU A 69 0.34 -2.27 -9.59
N GLU A 70 0.19 -3.59 -9.67
CA GLU A 70 1.19 -4.47 -10.26
C GLU A 70 1.48 -4.12 -11.72
N SER A 71 0.49 -3.62 -12.45
CA SER A 71 0.64 -3.19 -13.84
C SER A 71 1.30 -1.81 -13.97
N LEU A 72 1.08 -0.91 -13.02
CA LEU A 72 1.57 0.48 -13.08
C LEU A 72 2.96 0.64 -12.47
N ILE A 73 3.19 0.01 -11.31
CA ILE A 73 4.36 0.24 -10.46
C ILE A 73 5.00 -1.08 -9.97
N GLY A 74 4.53 -2.22 -10.47
CA GLY A 74 5.15 -3.51 -10.21
C GLY A 74 6.54 -3.62 -10.84
N ASN A 75 7.40 -4.44 -10.26
CA ASN A 75 8.72 -4.75 -10.78
C ASN A 75 8.65 -5.98 -11.71
N PRO A 76 8.79 -5.80 -13.04
CA PRO A 76 8.64 -6.89 -14.00
C PRO A 76 9.72 -7.97 -13.87
N ASP A 77 10.93 -7.63 -13.46
CA ASP A 77 12.01 -8.60 -13.32
C ASP A 77 11.86 -9.44 -12.04
N LEU A 78 11.39 -8.81 -10.96
CA LEU A 78 11.01 -9.53 -9.75
C LEU A 78 9.83 -10.47 -10.00
N ARG A 79 8.85 -10.04 -10.82
CA ARG A 79 7.73 -10.88 -11.24
C ARG A 79 8.19 -12.12 -11.99
N LYS A 80 9.09 -11.96 -12.98
CA LYS A 80 9.72 -13.08 -13.71
C LYS A 80 10.47 -14.01 -12.76
N SER A 81 11.24 -13.46 -11.82
CA SER A 81 12.00 -14.26 -10.84
C SER A 81 11.08 -15.07 -9.91
N ARG A 82 9.93 -14.51 -9.53
CA ARG A 82 8.94 -15.18 -8.65
C ARG A 82 8.12 -16.23 -9.38
N ALA A 83 7.82 -16.05 -10.66
CA ALA A 83 7.07 -17.03 -11.46
C ALA A 83 7.73 -18.41 -11.51
N ASN A 84 9.05 -18.47 -11.33
CA ASN A 84 9.82 -19.71 -11.31
C ASN A 84 9.88 -20.38 -9.92
N ARG A 85 9.16 -19.86 -8.90
CA ARG A 85 9.15 -20.39 -7.54
C ARG A 85 7.79 -21.04 -7.25
N ASN A 86 7.78 -22.21 -6.61
CA ASN A 86 6.57 -22.84 -6.07
C ASN A 86 6.08 -22.12 -4.80
N GLN A 87 5.80 -20.83 -4.90
CA GLN A 87 5.30 -20.01 -3.81
C GLN A 87 4.11 -19.17 -4.29
N PRO A 88 3.20 -18.77 -3.39
CA PRO A 88 2.13 -17.84 -3.73
C PRO A 88 2.71 -16.56 -4.34
N ALA A 89 2.07 -16.08 -5.42
CA ALA A 89 2.45 -14.82 -6.05
C ALA A 89 2.31 -13.69 -5.01
N LYS A 90 3.41 -12.96 -4.79
CA LYS A 90 3.41 -11.76 -3.95
C LYS A 90 3.43 -10.53 -4.85
N PRO A 91 2.77 -9.42 -4.45
CA PRO A 91 2.88 -8.13 -5.13
C PRO A 91 4.34 -7.72 -5.30
N THR A 92 4.71 -7.23 -6.48
CA THR A 92 6.07 -6.75 -6.76
C THR A 92 6.20 -5.24 -6.61
N TYR A 93 5.09 -4.56 -6.33
CA TYR A 93 5.06 -3.19 -5.85
C TYR A 93 5.12 -3.12 -4.32
N ARG A 94 5.39 -1.93 -3.79
CA ARG A 94 5.40 -1.62 -2.36
C ARG A 94 4.42 -0.49 -2.08
N LEU A 95 3.54 -0.70 -1.10
CA LEU A 95 2.79 0.39 -0.47
C LEU A 95 3.61 0.87 0.72
N ASP A 96 3.92 2.16 0.73
CA ASP A 96 4.62 2.79 1.84
C ASP A 96 3.72 3.79 2.55
N HIS A 97 3.98 4.01 3.83
CA HIS A 97 3.31 5.05 4.59
C HIS A 97 4.20 6.29 4.61
N ILE A 98 3.60 7.47 4.42
CA ILE A 98 4.29 8.71 4.74
C ILE A 98 4.21 8.87 6.24
N ASN A 99 5.36 8.91 6.90
CA ASN A 99 5.45 9.29 8.30
C ASN A 99 5.13 10.77 8.47
N VAL A 100 3.86 11.16 8.41
CA VAL A 100 3.43 12.55 8.65
C VAL A 100 3.85 13.06 10.04
N HIS A 101 4.17 12.14 10.96
CA HIS A 101 4.71 12.40 12.29
C HIS A 101 6.20 12.83 12.30
N THR A 102 6.90 12.78 11.16
CA THR A 102 8.31 13.19 11.01
C THR A 102 8.49 14.70 10.81
N HIS A 103 7.41 15.46 10.75
CA HIS A 103 7.47 16.92 10.71
C HIS A 103 7.78 17.44 12.13
N VAL A 104 9.03 17.26 12.55
CA VAL A 104 9.59 17.68 13.83
C VAL A 104 9.82 19.20 13.81
N ALA A 105 8.74 19.97 13.80
CA ALA A 105 8.74 21.39 14.17
C ALA A 105 7.30 21.87 14.39
N LYS A 106 7.11 22.78 15.37
CA LYS A 106 5.84 23.32 15.90
C LYS A 106 5.15 22.48 16.98
N GLY A 107 5.86 22.20 18.09
CA GLY A 107 5.23 21.78 19.35
C GLY A 107 4.76 20.33 19.42
N PHE A 108 5.03 19.52 18.39
CA PHE A 108 4.81 18.08 18.41
C PHE A 108 6.15 17.36 18.56
N ALA A 109 6.32 16.60 19.63
CA ALA A 109 7.59 15.92 19.95
C ALA A 109 7.93 14.78 18.98
N GLY A 110 6.98 14.35 18.14
CA GLY A 110 7.13 13.17 17.28
C GLY A 110 6.98 11.85 18.08
N GLY A 111 6.87 10.74 17.36
CA GLY A 111 6.90 9.39 17.92
C GLY A 111 8.23 8.68 17.61
N ILE A 112 8.60 7.67 18.39
CA ILE A 112 9.74 6.79 18.06
C ILE A 112 9.37 6.01 16.81
N LEU A 113 10.09 6.23 15.71
CA LEU A 113 9.87 5.50 14.46
C LEU A 113 10.39 4.07 14.59
N HIS A 114 9.59 3.11 14.17
CA HIS A 114 10.05 1.74 13.93
C HIS A 114 10.62 1.65 12.51
N GLY A 115 11.95 1.62 12.41
CA GLY A 115 12.68 1.49 11.15
C GLY A 115 14.17 1.63 11.45
N GLY A 116 14.95 0.58 11.22
CA GLY A 116 16.39 0.61 11.50
C GLY A 116 17.12 1.71 10.74
N TRP A 117 18.38 1.97 11.13
CA TRP A 117 19.29 2.99 10.57
C TRP A 117 19.33 3.04 9.04
N ASN A 118 19.02 1.94 8.38
CA ASN A 118 18.93 1.83 6.93
C ASN A 118 17.50 2.13 6.46
N GLY A 119 17.11 3.41 6.49
CA GLY A 119 15.83 3.86 5.97
C GLY A 119 15.63 3.34 4.56
N VAL A 120 14.60 2.51 4.37
CA VAL A 120 14.18 2.03 3.04
C VAL A 120 13.91 3.26 2.19
N SER A 121 14.80 3.48 1.24
CA SER A 121 14.89 4.69 0.44
C SER A 121 13.58 4.90 -0.33
N GLY A 122 12.76 5.86 0.14
CA GLY A 122 11.52 6.28 -0.53
C GLY A 122 11.74 7.05 -1.83
N PHE A 123 12.80 6.73 -2.58
CA PHE A 123 13.11 7.37 -3.84
C PHE A 123 12.53 6.53 -4.98
N TYR A 124 11.62 7.15 -5.73
CA TYR A 124 11.20 6.64 -7.03
C TYR A 124 12.17 7.18 -8.09
N ARG A 125 12.72 6.30 -8.93
CA ARG A 125 13.57 6.69 -10.08
C ARG A 125 12.85 6.33 -11.36
N TYR A 126 12.83 7.23 -12.34
CA TYR A 126 12.40 6.92 -13.70
C TYR A 126 13.60 6.98 -14.63
N ASP A 127 13.86 5.90 -15.36
CA ASP A 127 14.99 5.79 -16.30
C ASP A 127 14.63 4.86 -17.45
N ASN A 128 14.93 5.25 -18.69
CA ASN A 128 14.64 4.50 -19.92
C ASN A 128 13.21 3.89 -19.99
N GLY A 129 12.18 4.68 -19.69
CA GLY A 129 10.80 4.21 -19.77
C GLY A 129 10.33 3.36 -18.58
N THR A 130 11.20 3.12 -17.60
CA THR A 130 10.94 2.21 -16.47
C THR A 130 10.94 2.98 -15.15
N LEU A 131 9.94 2.74 -14.31
CA LEU A 131 9.87 3.25 -12.95
C LEU A 131 10.49 2.23 -11.99
N PHE A 132 11.37 2.69 -11.11
CA PHE A 132 12.05 1.92 -10.08
C PHE A 132 11.58 2.41 -8.70
N ASN A 133 11.24 1.48 -7.82
CA ASN A 133 10.87 1.71 -6.43
C ASN A 133 11.92 1.03 -5.52
N GLY A 134 12.50 1.79 -4.59
CA GLY A 134 13.57 1.37 -3.67
C GLY A 134 13.11 0.45 -2.54
#